data_AF-A0A7S0JCC6-F1
#
_entry.id   AF-A0A7S0JCC6-F1
#
_cell.length_a   1.000
_cell.length_b   1.000
_cell.length_c   1.000
_cell.angle_alpha   90.00
_cell.angle_beta   90.00
_cell.angle_gamma   90.00
#
_symmetry.space_group_name_H-M   'P 1'
#
loop_
_entity.id
_entity.type
_entity.pdbx_description
1 polymer ?
#
loop_
_entity_poly.entity_id
_entity_poly.type
_entity_poly.pdbx_seq_one_letter_code
_entity_poly.pdbx_strand_id
1 'polypeptide(L)'
;MDMRELTDDARRGQRSIEFKLVDSLMFAAFNGVWRLAPYSRAPSRTDPTKYEYTTKLFYMVDITPKGLVPVPALEWRIREDVPINLQSVKIAAERVACRRR
;
A
#
# COMPACT_ATOMS: atom_id res chain seq x y z
N MET A 1 -4.42 -14.59 -4.25
CA MET A 1 -4.17 -13.27 -4.87
C MET A 1 -2.99 -13.43 -5.81
N ASP A 2 -3.09 -12.83 -6.99
CA ASP A 2 -1.96 -12.65 -7.90
C ASP A 2 -1.38 -11.26 -7.67
N MET A 3 -0.05 -11.13 -7.63
CA MET A 3 0.65 -9.87 -7.34
C MET A 3 1.81 -9.68 -8.31
N ARG A 4 1.91 -8.47 -8.85
CA ARG A 4 2.99 -8.08 -9.77
C ARG A 4 3.67 -6.83 -9.25
N GLU A 5 4.97 -6.91 -9.00
CA GLU A 5 5.79 -5.74 -8.73
C GLU A 5 6.09 -5.00 -10.03
N LEU A 6 5.92 -3.69 -10.01
CA LEU A 6 6.29 -2.78 -11.08
C LEU A 6 7.40 -1.86 -10.56
N THR A 7 8.59 -2.06 -11.10
CA THR A 7 9.74 -1.17 -10.96
C THR A 7 9.85 -0.35 -12.22
N ASP A 8 9.56 0.95 -12.14
CA ASP A 8 9.87 1.85 -13.24
C ASP A 8 11.37 2.19 -13.16
N ASP A 9 12.18 1.53 -13.97
CA ASP A 9 13.65 1.58 -13.94
C ASP A 9 14.20 3.00 -14.23
N ALA A 10 13.36 3.90 -14.74
CA ALA A 10 13.81 5.21 -15.20
C ALA A 10 14.14 6.20 -14.07
N ARG A 11 13.55 6.09 -12.87
CA ARG A 11 13.83 7.01 -11.75
C ARG A 11 13.58 6.30 -10.42
N ARG A 12 14.39 6.64 -9.39
CA ARG A 12 14.21 6.27 -7.97
C ARG A 12 12.84 6.71 -7.35
N GLY A 13 11.83 7.03 -8.15
CA GLY A 13 10.69 7.87 -7.80
C GLY A 13 9.41 7.14 -7.45
N GLN A 14 9.16 5.91 -7.91
CA GLN A 14 7.89 5.25 -7.65
C GLN A 14 8.01 3.73 -7.72
N ARG A 15 7.47 3.05 -6.71
CA ARG A 15 7.34 1.59 -6.71
C ARG A 15 5.88 1.25 -6.57
N SER A 16 5.40 0.26 -7.31
CA SER A 16 4.03 -0.20 -7.17
C SER A 16 3.93 -1.71 -7.19
N ILE A 17 2.94 -2.22 -6.45
CA ILE A 17 2.53 -3.62 -6.49
C ILE A 17 1.09 -3.62 -6.93
N GLU A 18 0.84 -4.13 -8.12
CA GLU A 18 -0.50 -4.40 -8.60
C GLU A 18 -0.92 -5.77 -8.10
N PHE A 19 -2.18 -5.91 -7.69
CA PHE A 19 -2.72 -7.19 -7.30
C PHE A 19 -4.12 -7.40 -7.85
N LYS A 20 -4.44 -8.67 -8.05
CA LYS A 20 -5.75 -9.12 -8.47
C LYS A 20 -6.17 -10.33 -7.64
N LEU A 21 -7.42 -10.32 -7.19
CA LEU A 21 -8.04 -11.49 -6.62
C LEU A 21 -8.44 -12.44 -7.76
N VAL A 22 -7.75 -13.59 -7.83
CA VAL A 22 -7.94 -14.59 -8.90
C VAL A 22 -9.30 -15.25 -8.81
N ASP A 23 -9.72 -15.59 -7.59
CA ASP A 23 -11.03 -16.19 -7.35
C ASP A 23 -11.62 -15.71 -6.01
N SER A 24 -12.94 -15.60 -6.00
CA SER A 24 -13.73 -15.16 -4.86
C SER A 24 -15.17 -15.58 -5.03
N LEU A 25 -15.81 -16.02 -3.95
CA LEU A 25 -17.26 -16.25 -3.93
C LEU A 25 -18.07 -14.95 -4.01
N MET A 26 -17.47 -13.82 -3.60
CA MET A 26 -18.16 -12.55 -3.38
C MET A 26 -17.83 -11.47 -4.41
N PHE A 27 -16.66 -11.53 -5.04
CA PHE A 27 -16.17 -10.50 -5.95
C PHE A 27 -15.94 -11.05 -7.36
N ALA A 28 -16.45 -10.33 -8.35
CA ALA A 28 -16.22 -10.60 -9.76
C ALA A 28 -14.89 -9.97 -10.18
N ALA A 29 -14.59 -8.79 -9.63
CA ALA A 29 -13.28 -8.17 -9.72
C ALA A 29 -12.91 -7.59 -8.36
N PHE A 30 -11.66 -7.81 -7.95
CA PHE A 30 -11.04 -7.12 -6.84
C PHE A 30 -9.59 -6.91 -7.25
N ASN A 31 -9.34 -5.75 -7.84
CA ASN A 31 -8.03 -5.37 -8.33
C ASN A 31 -7.56 -4.17 -7.53
N GLY A 32 -6.26 -4.01 -7.37
CA GLY A 32 -5.77 -2.84 -6.67
C GLY A 32 -4.28 -2.63 -6.86
N VAL A 33 -3.84 -1.49 -6.38
CA VAL A 33 -2.45 -1.06 -6.48
C VAL A 33 -2.00 -0.51 -5.14
N TRP A 34 -0.92 -1.08 -4.64
CA TRP A 34 -0.08 -0.44 -3.64
C TRP A 34 0.93 0.44 -4.35
N ARG A 35 1.03 1.72 -3.99
CA ARG A 35 1.97 2.64 -4.62
C ARG A 35 2.76 3.38 -3.56
N LEU A 36 4.07 3.27 -3.64
CA LEU A 36 5.02 3.95 -2.78
C LEU A 36 5.58 5.17 -3.51
N ALA A 37 5.52 6.33 -2.87
CA ALA A 37 6.14 7.56 -3.35
C ALA A 37 7.02 8.20 -2.25
N PRO A 38 8.16 8.82 -2.61
CA PRO A 38 8.89 9.71 -1.72
C PRO A 38 7.97 10.85 -1.28
N TYR A 39 7.98 11.17 0.01
CA TYR A 39 7.16 12.27 0.55
C TYR A 39 8.02 13.48 0.92
N SER A 40 9.02 13.28 1.77
CA SER A 40 9.94 14.34 2.15
C SER A 40 11.33 13.81 2.43
N ARG A 41 12.31 14.71 2.45
CA ARG A 41 13.63 14.48 3.00
C ARG A 41 13.94 15.55 4.03
N ALA A 42 14.49 15.17 5.16
CA ALA A 42 14.98 16.09 6.18
C ALA A 42 16.43 15.72 6.54
N PRO A 43 17.29 16.68 6.90
CA PRO A 43 18.60 16.34 7.46
C PRO A 43 18.42 15.50 8.73
N SER A 44 19.23 14.47 8.90
CA SER A 44 19.14 13.60 10.06
C SER A 44 19.50 14.36 11.33
N ARG A 45 18.74 14.12 12.41
CA ARG A 45 19.00 14.75 13.72
C ARG A 45 20.27 14.20 14.38
N THR A 46 20.72 13.01 13.99
CA THR A 46 21.89 12.34 14.56
C THR A 46 23.15 12.50 13.70
N ASP A 47 23.02 12.68 12.38
CA ASP A 47 24.16 12.86 11.47
C ASP A 47 23.85 13.94 10.42
N PRO A 48 24.44 15.14 10.53
CA PRO A 48 24.20 16.26 9.60
C PRO A 48 24.58 15.96 8.14
N THR A 49 25.38 14.92 7.89
CA THR A 49 25.77 14.50 6.54
C THR A 49 24.74 13.59 5.86
N LYS A 50 23.76 13.08 6.63
CA LYS A 50 22.72 12.15 6.16
C LYS A 50 21.37 12.82 6.06
N TYR A 51 20.54 12.32 5.14
CA TYR A 51 19.14 12.70 5.02
C TYR A 51 18.24 11.53 5.44
N GLU A 52 17.19 11.85 6.20
CA GLU A 52 16.08 10.96 6.49
C GLU A 52 14.98 11.18 5.47
N TYR A 53 14.59 10.09 4.82
CA TYR A 53 13.54 10.08 3.81
C TYR A 53 12.26 9.54 4.44
N THR A 54 11.16 10.22 4.19
CA THR A 54 9.82 9.72 4.49
C THR A 54 9.14 9.29 3.20
N THR A 55 8.31 8.27 3.30
CA THR A 55 7.56 7.71 2.17
C THR A 55 6.07 7.76 2.45
N LYS A 56 5.29 8.00 1.40
CA LYS A 56 3.84 7.89 1.42
C LYS A 56 3.42 6.63 0.69
N LEU A 57 2.59 5.82 1.34
CA LEU A 57 2.00 4.62 0.77
C LEU A 57 0.54 4.90 0.40
N PHE A 58 0.18 4.61 -0.85
CA PHE A 58 -1.18 4.69 -1.35
C PHE A 58 -1.71 3.28 -1.56
N TYR A 59 -2.96 3.06 -1.19
CA TYR A 59 -3.70 1.84 -1.44
C TYR A 59 -4.98 2.19 -2.20
N MET A 60 -5.10 1.69 -3.42
CA MET A 60 -6.23 1.95 -4.31
C MET A 60 -6.81 0.60 -4.72
N VAL A 61 -8.14 0.50 -4.71
CA VAL A 61 -8.85 -0.73 -5.07
C VAL A 61 -10.05 -0.44 -5.95
N ASP A 62 -10.22 -1.26 -6.96
CA ASP A 62 -11.39 -1.32 -7.83
C ASP A 62 -12.09 -2.64 -7.58
N ILE A 63 -13.35 -2.56 -7.12
CA ILE A 63 -14.11 -3.71 -6.64
C ILE A 63 -15.42 -3.80 -7.40
N THR A 64 -15.71 -5.00 -7.91
CA THR A 64 -16.98 -5.35 -8.53
C THR A 64 -17.53 -6.58 -7.80
N PRO A 65 -18.66 -6.45 -7.07
CA PRO A 65 -19.28 -7.59 -6.40
C PRO A 65 -19.92 -8.58 -7.38
N LYS A 66 -20.04 -9.85 -6.97
CA LYS A 66 -20.87 -10.87 -7.63
C LYS A 66 -22.30 -10.79 -7.08
N GLY A 67 -23.28 -10.62 -7.95
CA GLY A 67 -24.70 -10.60 -7.57
C GLY A 67 -25.10 -9.38 -6.74
N LEU A 68 -26.21 -9.50 -6.00
CA LEU A 68 -26.74 -8.43 -5.15
C LEU A 68 -25.94 -8.36 -3.84
N VAL A 69 -24.81 -7.66 -3.87
CA VAL A 69 -24.07 -7.33 -2.65
C VAL A 69 -24.51 -5.94 -2.16
N PRO A 70 -24.83 -5.78 -0.86
CA PRO A 70 -25.11 -4.47 -0.30
C PRO A 70 -23.83 -3.62 -0.31
N VAL A 71 -23.74 -2.70 -1.29
CA VAL A 71 -22.62 -1.76 -1.43
C VAL A 71 -22.27 -1.05 -0.11
N PRO A 72 -23.24 -0.59 0.71
CA PRO A 72 -22.92 0.07 1.98
C PRO A 72 -22.19 -0.83 3.00
N ALA A 73 -22.53 -2.13 3.05
CA ALA A 73 -21.88 -3.06 3.96
C ALA A 73 -20.43 -3.35 3.50
N LEU A 74 -20.23 -3.43 2.18
CA LEU A 74 -18.90 -3.60 1.59
C LEU A 74 -18.02 -2.37 1.85
N GLU A 75 -18.55 -1.17 1.60
CA GLU A 75 -17.85 0.09 1.88
C GLU A 75 -17.50 0.23 3.36
N TRP A 76 -18.43 -0.13 4.25
CA TRP A 76 -18.18 -0.13 5.69
C TRP A 76 -17.00 -1.04 6.05
N ARG A 77 -16.98 -2.26 5.50
CA ARG A 77 -15.89 -3.20 5.75
C ARG A 77 -14.54 -2.70 5.24
N ILE A 78 -14.50 -2.11 4.05
CA ILE A 78 -13.30 -1.49 3.49
C ILE A 78 -12.84 -0.33 4.38
N ARG A 79 -13.76 0.50 4.84
CA ARG A 79 -13.49 1.66 5.70
C ARG A 79 -12.88 1.24 7.04
N GLU A 80 -13.28 0.11 7.60
CA GLU A 80 -12.72 -0.41 8.85
C GLU A 80 -11.39 -1.14 8.65
N ASP A 81 -11.32 -2.05 7.67
CA ASP A 81 -10.18 -2.96 7.53
C ASP A 81 -8.95 -2.27 6.91
N VAL A 82 -9.13 -1.38 5.93
CA VAL A 82 -8.01 -0.77 5.19
C VAL A 82 -7.09 0.08 6.08
N PRO A 83 -7.59 0.99 6.93
CA PRO A 83 -6.72 1.79 7.79
C PRO A 83 -5.84 0.95 8.72
N ILE A 84 -6.40 -0.13 9.29
CA ILE A 84 -5.69 -1.05 10.19
C ILE A 84 -4.56 -1.76 9.44
N ASN A 85 -4.83 -2.20 8.22
CA ASN A 85 -3.83 -2.83 7.35
C ASN A 85 -2.69 -1.85 7.03
N LEU A 86 -3.02 -0.60 6.65
CA LEU A 86 -2.02 0.44 6.37
C LEU A 86 -1.15 0.76 7.60
N GLN A 87 -1.76 0.84 8.78
CA GLN A 87 -1.04 1.09 10.02
C GLN A 87 -0.10 -0.08 10.37
N SER A 88 -0.55 -1.31 10.15
CA SER A 88 0.26 -2.51 10.38
C SER A 88 1.49 -2.56 9.46
N VAL A 89 1.30 -2.23 8.18
CA VAL A 89 2.41 -2.12 7.21
C VAL A 89 3.41 -1.05 7.65
N LYS A 90 2.93 0.13 8.10
CA LYS A 90 3.80 1.19 8.61
C LYS A 90 4.65 0.69 9.79
N ILE A 91 4.02 0.10 10.80
CA ILE A 91 4.71 -0.40 12.00
C ILE A 91 5.76 -1.45 11.62
N ALA A 92 5.41 -2.39 10.73
CA ALA A 92 6.34 -3.41 10.26
C ALA A 92 7.53 -2.80 9.50
N ALA A 93 7.28 -1.85 8.60
CA ALA A 93 8.31 -1.17 7.83
C ALA A 93 9.27 -0.37 8.72
N GLU A 94 8.74 0.40 9.68
CA GLU A 94 9.54 1.19 10.62
C GLU A 94 10.38 0.28 11.54
N ARG A 95 9.84 -0.86 11.99
CA ARG A 95 10.59 -1.87 12.75
C ARG A 95 11.77 -2.45 11.95
N VAL A 96 11.56 -2.77 10.68
CA VAL A 96 12.63 -3.28 9.80
C VAL A 96 13.68 -2.20 9.53
N ALA A 97 13.27 -0.95 9.31
CA ALA A 97 14.17 0.17 9.11
C ALA A 97 15.05 0.44 10.35
N CYS A 98 14.47 0.34 11.55
CA CYS A 98 15.20 0.46 12.81
C CYS A 98 16.24 -0.66 12.99
N ARG A 99 15.91 -1.91 12.64
CA ARG A 99 16.85 -3.05 12.73
C ARG A 99 18.02 -2.99 11.74
N ARG A 100 17.93 -2.16 10.70
CA ARG A 100 18.97 -2.00 9.67
C ARG A 100 19.86 -0.77 9.90
N ARG A 101 19.57 0.04 10.92
CA ARG A 101 20.43 1.15 11.38
C ARG A 101 21.25 0.69 12.56
#